data_AF-A0A928XNN2-F1
#
_entry.id   AF-A0A928XNN2-F1
#
_cell.length_a   1.000
_cell.length_b   1.000
_cell.length_c   1.000
_cell.angle_alpha   90.00
_cell.angle_beta   90.00
_cell.angle_gamma   90.00
#
_symmetry.space_group_name_H-M   'P 1'
#
loop_
_entity.id
_entity.type
_entity.pdbx_description
1 polymer ?
#
loop_
_entity_poly.entity_id
_entity_poly.type
_entity_poly.pdbx_seq_one_letter_code
_entity_poly.pdbx_strand_id
1 'polypeptide(L)'
;MRNRIGSLLLFLAALAVGCSDDDDASDFGPRFCALFKPCCDKAGLPGDQSTCRMLYGSARPTSKSLAEQCLTEYEALANDPTFCDFSHDEPESCQKAFPDGSGGKKPGETCDNGSDCAGDSTCDHDFDTDKGTCAAFVLVAEGAACIGERNGSSSSWSGDPQQNQITLCDYQAGLHCDAGTCKQRSALGQACSSAHACVDGAYCPSGTCAARLPAGATCTGDWDECSAETHCVDSTKTCEPRRADGEACMDSDECLSERCSEGVCKYNPGLAGLALAFLCN
;
A
#
# COMPACT_ATOMS: atom_id res chain seq x y z
N MET A 1 -5.49 10.37 3.96
CA MET A 1 -4.72 9.11 3.82
C MET A 1 -5.28 8.34 2.63
N ARG A 2 -4.61 8.36 1.48
CA ARG A 2 -4.96 7.56 0.30
C ARG A 2 -3.73 6.70 -0.03
N ASN A 3 -3.53 5.63 0.75
CA ASN A 3 -2.46 4.66 0.49
C ASN A 3 -2.72 3.95 -0.84
N ARG A 4 -1.67 3.69 -1.61
CA ARG A 4 -1.66 2.63 -2.63
C ARG A 4 -0.47 1.75 -2.32
N ILE A 5 -0.62 0.64 -1.61
CA ILE A 5 0.44 -0.38 -1.55
C ILE A 5 0.33 -1.22 -2.83
N GLY A 6 1.46 -1.74 -3.33
CA GLY A 6 1.66 -2.61 -4.49
C GLY A 6 0.33 -3.02 -5.08
N SER A 7 -0.05 -2.29 -6.12
CA SER A 7 -1.42 -2.23 -6.61
C SER A 7 -1.75 -3.61 -7.18
N LEU A 8 -2.19 -4.54 -6.33
CA LEU A 8 -3.00 -5.66 -6.78
C LEU A 8 -4.30 -5.02 -7.25
N LEU A 9 -4.24 -4.51 -8.48
CA LEU A 9 -5.23 -3.63 -9.07
C LEU A 9 -6.55 -4.38 -9.10
N LEU A 10 -7.52 -3.88 -8.33
CA LEU A 10 -8.92 -4.11 -8.64
C LEU A 10 -9.18 -3.48 -10.02
N PHE A 11 -9.05 -4.29 -11.07
CA PHE A 11 -9.50 -3.97 -12.40
C PHE A 11 -11.04 -3.91 -12.37
N LEU A 12 -11.59 -2.75 -12.01
CA LEU A 12 -12.95 -2.40 -12.39
C LEU A 12 -12.93 -2.08 -13.88
N ALA A 13 -13.15 -3.12 -14.69
CA ALA A 13 -13.24 -2.99 -16.14
C ALA A 13 -14.39 -2.05 -16.50
N ALA A 14 -14.06 -0.85 -16.99
CA ALA A 14 -14.97 -0.08 -17.82
C ALA A 14 -15.22 -0.90 -19.09
N LEU A 15 -16.47 -1.29 -19.34
CA LEU A 15 -16.91 -2.06 -20.50
C LEU A 15 -16.73 -1.23 -21.79
N ALA A 16 -15.51 -1.11 -22.29
CA ALA A 16 -15.25 -0.72 -23.66
C ALA A 16 -15.44 -1.97 -24.53
N VAL A 17 -16.62 -2.10 -25.13
CA VAL A 17 -16.94 -3.13 -26.13
C VAL A 17 -16.15 -2.84 -27.40
N GLY A 18 -14.88 -3.25 -27.42
CA GLY A 18 -14.05 -3.35 -28.61
C GLY A 18 -13.78 -4.83 -28.89
N CYS A 19 -14.53 -5.41 -29.82
CA CYS A 19 -14.35 -6.79 -30.23
C CYS A 19 -13.02 -6.95 -30.98
N SER A 20 -12.01 -7.51 -30.33
CA SER A 20 -10.91 -8.21 -30.99
C SER A 20 -11.00 -9.67 -30.56
N ASP A 21 -11.23 -10.55 -31.55
CA ASP A 21 -11.39 -12.01 -31.42
C ASP A 21 -10.06 -12.69 -31.09
N ASP A 22 -9.43 -12.34 -29.97
CA ASP A 22 -8.27 -13.08 -29.44
C ASP A 22 -8.69 -13.82 -28.17
N ASP A 23 -9.11 -15.08 -28.33
CA ASP A 23 -9.53 -16.02 -27.28
C ASP A 23 -8.43 -16.30 -26.23
N ASP A 24 -7.18 -15.88 -26.49
CA ASP A 24 -5.99 -16.23 -25.73
C ASP A 24 -5.73 -15.36 -24.49
N ALA A 25 -6.37 -14.20 -24.35
CA ALA A 25 -6.27 -13.38 -23.13
C ALA A 25 -7.03 -14.00 -21.92
N SER A 26 -7.74 -15.11 -22.14
CA SER A 26 -8.64 -15.73 -21.15
C SER A 26 -7.94 -16.54 -20.06
N ASP A 27 -6.70 -16.99 -20.27
CA ASP A 27 -6.01 -17.90 -19.34
C ASP A 27 -5.22 -17.21 -18.21
N PHE A 28 -4.93 -15.90 -18.35
CA PHE A 28 -4.13 -15.19 -17.34
C PHE A 28 -4.83 -15.17 -15.98
N GLY A 29 -6.08 -14.70 -15.94
CA GLY A 29 -6.86 -14.57 -14.70
C GLY A 29 -6.94 -15.87 -13.90
N PRO A 30 -7.41 -17.00 -14.50
CA PRO A 30 -7.47 -18.28 -13.81
C PRO A 30 -6.13 -18.76 -13.24
N ARG A 31 -5.03 -18.60 -14.00
CA ARG A 31 -3.69 -19.01 -13.55
C ARG A 31 -3.18 -18.13 -12.42
N PHE A 32 -3.30 -16.81 -12.55
CA PHE A 32 -2.93 -15.85 -11.53
C PHE A 32 -3.68 -16.10 -10.22
N CYS A 33 -5.01 -16.25 -10.30
CA CYS A 33 -5.84 -16.55 -9.13
C CYS A 33 -5.43 -17.85 -8.43
N ALA A 34 -5.10 -18.91 -9.19
CA ALA A 34 -4.69 -20.19 -8.61
C ALA A 34 -3.45 -20.08 -7.70
N LEU A 35 -2.55 -19.13 -7.95
CA LEU A 35 -1.34 -18.90 -7.14
C LEU A 35 -1.67 -18.51 -5.70
N PHE A 36 -2.78 -17.80 -5.48
CA PHE A 36 -3.17 -17.31 -4.15
C PHE A 36 -4.05 -18.30 -3.37
N LYS A 37 -4.43 -19.44 -3.96
CA LYS A 37 -5.25 -20.45 -3.26
C LYS A 37 -4.65 -20.90 -1.93
N PRO A 38 -3.33 -21.21 -1.83
CA PRO A 38 -2.73 -21.60 -0.56
C PRO A 38 -2.80 -20.49 0.50
N CYS A 39 -2.77 -19.22 0.07
CA CYS A 39 -2.91 -18.07 0.96
C CYS A 39 -4.33 -17.95 1.51
N CYS A 40 -5.35 -18.20 0.70
CA CYS A 40 -6.74 -18.27 1.14
C CYS A 40 -6.95 -19.37 2.18
N ASP A 41 -6.40 -20.55 1.92
CA ASP A 41 -6.50 -21.70 2.84
C ASP A 41 -5.79 -21.40 4.17
N LYS A 42 -4.59 -20.78 4.13
CA LYS A 42 -3.83 -20.35 5.32
C LYS A 42 -4.58 -19.28 6.13
N ALA A 43 -5.27 -18.38 5.45
CA ALA A 43 -6.06 -17.31 6.07
C ALA A 43 -7.46 -17.75 6.53
N GLY A 44 -7.87 -18.99 6.27
CA GLY A 44 -9.20 -19.49 6.59
C GLY A 44 -10.33 -18.81 5.81
N LEU A 45 -10.02 -18.29 4.61
CA LEU A 45 -10.97 -17.62 3.73
C LEU A 45 -11.60 -18.61 2.73
N PRO A 46 -12.78 -18.30 2.15
CA PRO A 46 -13.30 -19.04 1.00
C PRO A 46 -12.23 -19.09 -0.09
N GLY A 47 -12.07 -20.24 -0.74
CA GLY A 47 -11.03 -20.45 -1.76
C GLY A 47 -11.61 -20.75 -3.14
N ASP A 48 -12.79 -20.18 -3.46
CA ASP A 48 -13.50 -20.36 -4.72
C ASP A 48 -13.03 -19.38 -5.82
N GLN A 49 -12.38 -18.27 -5.43
CA GLN A 49 -11.69 -17.32 -6.30
C GLN A 49 -12.59 -16.71 -7.37
N SER A 50 -13.90 -16.68 -7.14
CA SER A 50 -14.89 -16.24 -8.13
C SER A 50 -14.76 -14.75 -8.45
N THR A 51 -14.50 -13.93 -7.43
CA THR A 51 -14.23 -12.50 -7.49
C THR A 51 -12.86 -12.24 -8.10
N CYS A 52 -11.86 -13.04 -7.75
CA CYS A 52 -10.56 -12.98 -8.42
C CYS A 52 -10.68 -13.17 -9.93
N ARG A 53 -11.36 -14.24 -10.34
CA ARG A 53 -11.58 -14.55 -11.75
C ARG A 53 -12.43 -13.51 -12.44
N MET A 54 -13.39 -12.90 -11.75
CA MET A 54 -14.17 -11.79 -12.28
C MET A 54 -13.28 -10.57 -12.56
N LEU A 55 -12.45 -10.18 -11.60
CA LEU A 55 -11.57 -9.02 -11.72
C LEU A 55 -10.49 -9.26 -12.78
N TYR A 56 -9.69 -10.31 -12.63
CA TYR A 56 -8.53 -10.58 -13.48
C TYR A 56 -8.87 -11.32 -14.77
N GLY A 57 -10.03 -11.98 -14.87
CA GLY A 57 -10.49 -12.56 -16.13
C GLY A 57 -10.89 -11.51 -17.16
N SER A 58 -11.13 -10.26 -16.71
CA SER A 58 -11.38 -9.11 -17.57
C SER A 58 -10.12 -8.28 -17.87
N ALA A 59 -9.01 -8.55 -17.18
CA ALA A 59 -7.77 -7.82 -17.37
C ALA A 59 -7.22 -8.08 -18.78
N ARG A 60 -6.94 -7.00 -19.50
CA ARG A 60 -6.39 -7.06 -20.85
C ARG A 60 -4.92 -6.63 -20.80
N PRO A 61 -3.97 -7.57 -20.89
CA PRO A 61 -2.57 -7.18 -20.94
C PRO A 61 -2.26 -6.45 -22.25
N THR A 62 -1.33 -5.51 -22.20
CA THR A 62 -0.80 -4.81 -23.38
C THR A 62 -0.04 -5.74 -24.32
N SER A 63 0.49 -6.85 -23.78
CA SER A 63 1.20 -7.89 -24.52
C SER A 63 1.03 -9.25 -23.87
N LYS A 64 0.70 -10.26 -24.67
CA LYS A 64 0.63 -11.67 -24.24
C LYS A 64 1.97 -12.15 -23.66
N SER A 65 3.09 -11.82 -24.31
CA SER A 65 4.41 -12.27 -23.86
C SER A 65 4.82 -11.66 -22.52
N LEU A 66 4.39 -10.42 -22.24
CA LEU A 66 4.62 -9.78 -20.95
C LEU A 66 3.73 -10.39 -19.86
N ALA A 67 2.47 -10.70 -20.17
CA ALA A 67 1.57 -11.37 -19.24
C ALA A 67 2.06 -12.78 -18.86
N GLU A 68 2.63 -13.52 -19.82
CA GLU A 68 3.24 -14.83 -19.55
C GLU A 68 4.49 -14.72 -18.67
N GLN A 69 5.35 -13.72 -18.92
CA GLN A 69 6.50 -13.44 -18.06
C GLN A 69 6.08 -13.09 -16.63
N CYS A 70 5.04 -12.26 -16.50
CA CYS A 70 4.44 -11.89 -15.22
C CYS A 70 3.97 -13.12 -14.44
N LEU A 71 3.24 -14.04 -15.07
CA LEU A 71 2.81 -15.28 -14.42
C LEU A 71 3.99 -16.12 -13.96
N THR A 72 5.03 -16.28 -14.79
CA THR A 72 6.22 -17.06 -14.42
C THR A 72 6.96 -16.46 -13.23
N GLU A 73 7.05 -15.14 -13.15
CA GLU A 73 7.66 -14.44 -12.01
C GLU A 73 6.84 -14.62 -10.74
N TYR A 74 5.51 -14.48 -10.82
CA TYR A 74 4.62 -14.76 -9.68
C TYR A 74 4.62 -16.24 -9.26
N GLU A 75 4.68 -17.18 -10.21
CA GLU A 75 4.84 -18.61 -9.92
C GLU A 75 6.14 -18.89 -9.16
N ALA A 76 7.21 -18.17 -9.47
CA ALA A 76 8.47 -18.27 -8.73
C ALA A 76 8.32 -17.71 -7.31
N LEU A 77 7.71 -16.52 -7.17
CA LEU A 77 7.42 -15.89 -5.88
C LEU A 77 6.50 -16.73 -5.00
N ALA A 78 5.54 -17.46 -5.58
CA ALA A 78 4.60 -18.31 -4.85
C ALA A 78 5.29 -19.46 -4.07
N ASN A 79 6.56 -19.75 -4.36
CA ASN A 79 7.36 -20.72 -3.58
C ASN A 79 8.05 -20.08 -2.36
N ASP A 80 8.03 -18.76 -2.22
CA ASP A 80 8.58 -18.06 -1.07
C ASP A 80 7.64 -18.23 0.15
N PRO A 81 8.15 -18.59 1.33
CA PRO A 81 7.33 -18.68 2.54
C PRO A 81 6.61 -17.38 2.92
N THR A 82 7.08 -16.21 2.47
CA THR A 82 6.45 -14.90 2.71
C THR A 82 5.50 -14.47 1.61
N PHE A 83 5.25 -15.31 0.59
CA PHE A 83 4.39 -14.96 -0.55
C PHE A 83 3.02 -14.43 -0.13
N CYS A 84 2.39 -15.11 0.84
CA CYS A 84 1.06 -14.76 1.34
C CYS A 84 1.05 -13.53 2.25
N ASP A 85 2.22 -12.96 2.57
CA ASP A 85 2.35 -11.77 3.38
C ASP A 85 2.33 -10.50 2.49
N PHE A 86 2.30 -10.65 1.16
CA PHE A 86 2.23 -9.58 0.15
C PHE A 86 3.33 -8.51 0.32
N SER A 87 4.47 -8.90 0.88
CA SER A 87 5.63 -8.05 1.09
C SER A 87 6.51 -7.93 -0.17
N HIS A 88 6.19 -8.67 -1.23
CA HIS A 88 6.94 -8.67 -2.47
C HIS A 88 6.49 -7.51 -3.37
N ASP A 89 7.48 -6.83 -3.95
CA ASP A 89 7.22 -5.88 -5.02
C ASP A 89 6.59 -6.59 -6.23
N GLU A 90 5.67 -5.91 -6.91
CA GLU A 90 5.09 -6.44 -8.14
C GLU A 90 6.21 -6.62 -9.19
N PRO A 91 6.30 -7.79 -9.85
CA PRO A 91 7.33 -8.01 -10.85
C PRO A 91 7.26 -6.98 -11.99
N GLU A 92 8.41 -6.50 -12.47
CA GLU A 92 8.46 -5.45 -13.51
C GLU A 92 7.75 -5.88 -14.80
N SER A 93 7.73 -7.18 -15.10
CA SER A 93 7.00 -7.72 -16.26
C SER A 93 5.48 -7.58 -16.11
N CYS A 94 4.95 -7.67 -14.89
CA CYS A 94 3.54 -7.43 -14.57
C CYS A 94 3.17 -5.96 -14.75
N GLN A 95 4.00 -5.06 -14.25
CA GLN A 95 3.81 -3.62 -14.46
C GLN A 95 3.85 -3.25 -15.96
N LYS A 96 4.69 -3.92 -16.76
CA LYS A 96 4.71 -3.70 -18.22
C LYS A 96 3.51 -4.33 -18.92
N ALA A 97 3.08 -5.51 -18.48
CA ALA A 97 1.91 -6.21 -19.03
C ALA A 97 0.62 -5.47 -18.70
N PHE A 98 0.55 -4.88 -17.51
CA PHE A 98 -0.59 -4.20 -16.92
C PHE A 98 -0.13 -2.87 -16.32
N PRO A 99 0.23 -1.87 -17.14
CA PRO A 99 0.70 -0.59 -16.64
C PRO A 99 -0.29 0.00 -15.64
N ASP A 100 0.24 0.37 -14.47
CA ASP A 100 -0.49 1.10 -13.43
C ASP A 100 -1.24 2.28 -14.06
N GLY A 101 -2.51 2.43 -13.69
CA GLY A 101 -3.39 3.36 -14.38
C GLY A 101 -3.86 2.78 -15.71
N SER A 102 -4.85 1.88 -15.64
CA SER A 102 -5.53 1.35 -16.82
C SER A 102 -6.19 2.45 -17.66
N GLY A 103 -6.43 3.60 -17.07
CA GLY A 103 -6.98 4.74 -17.75
C GLY A 103 -5.94 5.47 -18.58
N GLY A 104 -6.33 5.86 -19.78
CA GLY A 104 -5.45 6.56 -20.72
C GLY A 104 -5.27 8.05 -20.41
N LYS A 105 -5.83 8.57 -19.31
CA LYS A 105 -5.85 10.02 -19.05
C LYS A 105 -4.52 10.48 -18.46
N LYS A 106 -3.93 11.48 -19.09
CA LYS A 106 -2.64 12.05 -18.69
C LYS A 106 -2.80 13.04 -17.54
N PRO A 107 -1.72 13.36 -16.81
CA PRO A 107 -1.75 14.43 -15.82
C PRO A 107 -2.30 15.74 -16.39
N GLY A 108 -3.25 16.35 -15.69
CA GLY A 108 -4.00 17.54 -16.11
C GLY A 108 -5.32 17.27 -16.85
N GLU A 109 -5.62 16.03 -17.20
CA GLU A 109 -6.93 15.66 -17.78
C GLU A 109 -7.95 15.36 -16.69
N THR A 110 -9.24 15.55 -16.99
CA THR A 110 -10.34 15.36 -16.04
C THR A 110 -10.61 13.89 -15.77
N CYS A 111 -10.73 13.49 -14.52
CA CYS A 111 -10.99 12.12 -14.09
C CYS A 111 -12.18 12.02 -13.13
N ASP A 112 -12.82 10.86 -13.11
CA ASP A 112 -13.91 10.54 -12.17
C ASP A 112 -13.39 9.66 -11.02
N ASN A 113 -12.29 8.96 -11.23
CA ASN A 113 -11.66 8.10 -10.24
C ASN A 113 -10.17 7.91 -10.58
N GLY A 114 -9.40 7.41 -9.61
CA GLY A 114 -7.96 7.22 -9.77
C GLY A 114 -7.54 6.13 -10.75
N SER A 115 -8.47 5.32 -11.29
CA SER A 115 -8.15 4.37 -12.36
C SER A 115 -8.22 4.98 -13.76
N ASP A 116 -8.86 6.15 -13.92
CA ASP A 116 -8.89 6.87 -15.19
C ASP A 116 -7.52 7.43 -15.60
N CYS A 117 -6.64 7.65 -14.63
CA CYS A 117 -5.35 8.29 -14.84
C CYS A 117 -4.27 7.27 -15.18
N ALA A 118 -3.37 7.63 -16.09
CA ALA A 118 -2.30 6.79 -16.60
C ALA A 118 -1.05 6.84 -15.71
N GLY A 119 -0.35 5.71 -15.59
CA GLY A 119 0.92 5.61 -14.89
C GLY A 119 0.81 5.85 -13.38
N ASP A 120 1.91 6.36 -12.81
CA ASP A 120 2.01 6.69 -11.38
C ASP A 120 1.30 8.02 -11.08
N SER A 121 -0.03 8.00 -11.14
CA SER A 121 -0.88 9.15 -10.94
C SER A 121 -2.16 8.79 -10.17
N THR A 122 -2.83 9.81 -9.66
CA THR A 122 -4.10 9.69 -8.95
C THR A 122 -5.10 10.72 -9.44
N CYS A 123 -6.39 10.45 -9.22
CA CYS A 123 -7.42 11.44 -9.46
C CYS A 123 -7.56 12.33 -8.22
N ASP A 124 -7.08 13.55 -8.36
CA ASP A 124 -7.20 14.59 -7.34
C ASP A 124 -8.56 15.26 -7.47
N HIS A 125 -9.42 15.07 -6.47
CA HIS A 125 -10.79 15.59 -6.50
C HIS A 125 -10.87 16.92 -5.78
N ASP A 126 -11.40 17.91 -6.49
CA ASP A 126 -11.84 19.16 -5.90
C ASP A 126 -13.20 18.93 -5.24
N PHE A 127 -13.24 19.04 -3.91
CA PHE A 127 -14.45 18.84 -3.10
C PHE A 127 -15.53 19.88 -3.36
N ASP A 128 -15.18 21.06 -3.87
CA ASP A 128 -16.14 22.13 -4.15
C ASP A 128 -16.84 21.93 -5.50
N THR A 129 -16.14 21.35 -6.48
CA THR A 129 -16.65 21.21 -7.85
C THR A 129 -17.07 19.79 -8.23
N ASP A 130 -16.76 18.79 -7.38
CA ASP A 130 -16.94 17.36 -7.65
C ASP A 130 -16.26 16.91 -8.96
N LYS A 131 -15.21 17.62 -9.37
CA LYS A 131 -14.41 17.30 -10.55
C LYS A 131 -13.03 16.83 -10.13
N GLY A 132 -12.58 15.75 -10.75
CA GLY A 132 -11.23 15.25 -10.58
C GLY A 132 -10.29 15.71 -11.69
N THR A 133 -9.02 15.91 -11.36
CA THR A 133 -7.94 16.07 -12.34
C THR A 133 -6.84 15.06 -12.04
N CYS A 134 -6.32 14.41 -13.08
CA CYS A 134 -5.21 13.48 -12.91
C CYS A 134 -3.95 14.23 -12.47
N ALA A 135 -3.38 13.84 -11.34
CA ALA A 135 -2.14 14.39 -10.81
C ALA A 135 -1.07 13.30 -10.75
N ALA A 136 0.09 13.55 -11.34
CA ALA A 136 1.23 12.64 -11.30
C ALA A 136 1.94 12.73 -9.96
N PHE A 137 2.37 11.59 -9.44
CA PHE A 137 3.30 11.57 -8.34
C PHE A 137 4.73 11.80 -8.84
N VAL A 138 5.48 12.63 -8.13
CA VAL A 138 6.86 12.97 -8.49
C VAL A 138 7.71 12.86 -7.24
N LEU A 139 8.59 11.87 -7.20
CA LEU A 139 9.62 11.80 -6.16
C LEU A 139 10.64 12.91 -6.36
N VAL A 140 10.92 13.67 -5.30
CA VAL A 140 11.86 14.80 -5.35
C VAL A 140 13.03 14.58 -4.40
N ALA A 141 14.17 15.19 -4.74
CA ALA A 141 15.39 15.09 -3.95
C ALA A 141 15.32 15.93 -2.66
N GLU A 142 16.28 15.71 -1.76
CA GLU A 142 16.48 16.56 -0.58
C GLU A 142 16.57 18.05 -0.95
N GLY A 143 15.92 18.89 -0.13
CA GLY A 143 15.84 20.35 -0.32
C GLY A 143 14.78 20.81 -1.31
N ALA A 144 14.16 19.91 -2.08
CA ALA A 144 13.06 20.26 -2.97
C ALA A 144 11.73 20.44 -2.23
N ALA A 145 10.80 21.17 -2.85
CA ALA A 145 9.45 21.37 -2.32
C ALA A 145 8.63 20.07 -2.41
N CYS A 146 7.95 19.74 -1.32
CA CYS A 146 7.09 18.57 -1.20
C CYS A 146 5.74 18.95 -0.60
N ILE A 147 4.74 18.12 -0.85
CA ILE A 147 3.44 18.17 -0.17
C ILE A 147 3.11 16.86 0.54
N GLY A 148 4.05 15.91 0.56
CA GLY A 148 3.86 14.60 1.15
C GLY A 148 5.08 13.69 1.04
N GLU A 149 4.85 12.42 1.37
CA GLU A 149 5.85 11.36 1.41
C GLU A 149 5.33 10.12 0.68
N ARG A 150 6.26 9.33 0.17
CA ARG A 150 6.01 8.01 -0.38
C ARG A 150 6.83 6.98 0.39
N ASN A 151 6.18 5.95 0.92
CA ASN A 151 6.82 4.79 1.53
C ASN A 151 6.50 3.55 0.69
N GLY A 152 7.46 3.15 -0.13
CA GLY A 152 7.27 2.14 -1.17
C GLY A 152 6.22 2.60 -2.16
N SER A 153 5.10 1.91 -2.20
CA SER A 153 3.96 2.23 -3.05
C SER A 153 3.03 3.24 -2.37
N SER A 154 2.94 3.24 -1.03
CA SER A 154 2.02 4.12 -0.30
C SER A 154 2.45 5.57 -0.39
N SER A 155 1.51 6.44 -0.74
CA SER A 155 1.73 7.88 -0.78
C SER A 155 0.79 8.58 0.19
N SER A 156 1.32 9.48 1.01
CA SER A 156 0.55 10.33 1.92
C SER A 156 0.90 11.78 1.63
N TRP A 157 -0.09 12.62 1.36
CA TRP A 157 0.13 14.03 1.07
C TRP A 157 -1.00 14.88 1.65
N SER A 158 -0.72 16.17 1.76
CA SER A 158 -1.66 17.18 2.19
C SER A 158 -1.49 18.45 1.36
N GLY A 159 -2.60 19.09 1.01
CA GLY A 159 -2.61 20.27 0.15
C GLY A 159 -2.81 19.94 -1.32
N ASP A 160 -2.85 21.00 -2.13
CA ASP A 160 -3.27 20.91 -3.54
C ASP A 160 -2.07 20.61 -4.45
N PRO A 161 -2.23 19.67 -5.40
CA PRO A 161 -1.22 19.42 -6.42
C PRO A 161 -0.87 20.69 -7.20
N GLN A 162 0.42 20.95 -7.37
CA GLN A 162 0.88 22.08 -8.17
C GLN A 162 1.15 21.61 -9.59
N GLN A 163 0.55 22.27 -10.59
CA GLN A 163 0.71 21.91 -12.00
C GLN A 163 0.36 20.45 -12.29
N ASN A 164 -0.65 19.91 -11.61
CA ASN A 164 -1.06 18.50 -11.69
C ASN A 164 0.06 17.53 -11.26
N GLN A 165 0.90 17.95 -10.31
CA GLN A 165 1.94 17.13 -9.71
C GLN A 165 1.82 17.13 -8.19
N ILE A 166 1.93 15.94 -7.62
CA ILE A 166 2.07 15.70 -6.19
C ILE A 166 3.55 15.39 -5.94
N THR A 167 4.28 16.35 -5.41
CA THR A 167 5.71 16.18 -5.11
C THR A 167 5.89 15.51 -3.76
N LEU A 168 6.58 14.37 -3.75
CA LEU A 168 6.72 13.49 -2.59
C LEU A 168 8.20 13.26 -2.26
N CYS A 169 8.51 13.18 -0.98
CA CYS A 169 9.79 12.67 -0.51
C CYS A 169 9.78 11.14 -0.50
N ASP A 170 10.88 10.51 -0.92
CA ASP A 170 11.04 9.06 -0.85
C ASP A 170 11.51 8.62 0.55
N TYR A 171 10.60 8.02 1.30
CA TYR A 171 10.84 7.53 2.66
C TYR A 171 11.87 6.39 2.69
N GLN A 172 11.87 5.52 1.69
CA GLN A 172 12.84 4.42 1.59
C GLN A 172 14.25 4.93 1.27
N ALA A 173 14.34 6.08 0.60
CA ALA A 173 15.60 6.82 0.43
C ALA A 173 16.03 7.64 1.66
N GLY A 174 15.30 7.52 2.78
CA GLY A 174 15.61 8.22 4.02
C GLY A 174 15.12 9.68 4.05
N LEU A 175 14.18 10.07 3.19
CA LEU A 175 13.65 11.43 3.14
C LEU A 175 12.26 11.53 3.77
N HIS A 176 11.92 12.70 4.31
CA HIS A 176 10.59 13.00 4.86
C HIS A 176 10.22 14.46 4.51
N CYS A 177 8.92 14.76 4.45
CA CYS A 177 8.41 16.08 4.09
C CYS A 177 8.16 16.91 5.34
N ASP A 178 9.06 17.85 5.64
CA ASP A 178 8.95 18.73 6.81
C ASP A 178 8.74 20.17 6.38
N ALA A 179 7.60 20.74 6.80
CA ALA A 179 7.18 22.09 6.47
C ALA A 179 7.26 22.40 4.95
N GLY A 180 6.90 21.43 4.11
CA GLY A 180 6.86 21.56 2.66
C GLY A 180 8.22 21.41 1.96
N THR A 181 9.25 20.93 2.65
CA THR A 181 10.58 20.65 2.06
C THR A 181 11.05 19.24 2.39
N CYS A 182 11.57 18.51 1.40
CA CYS A 182 12.17 17.20 1.66
C CYS A 182 13.47 17.33 2.45
N LYS A 183 13.56 16.61 3.57
CA LYS A 183 14.74 16.58 4.44
C LYS A 183 15.16 15.16 4.73
N GLN A 184 16.46 14.96 4.96
CA GLN A 184 16.97 13.71 5.51
C GLN A 184 16.33 13.41 6.86
N ARG A 185 16.04 12.12 7.07
CA ARG A 185 15.58 11.61 8.36
C ARG A 185 16.72 11.66 9.37
N SER A 186 16.37 12.07 10.57
CA SER A 186 17.26 12.36 11.67
C SER A 186 17.67 11.07 12.37
N ALA A 187 18.98 10.92 12.57
CA ALA A 187 19.54 9.81 13.33
C ALA A 187 19.18 9.93 14.83
N LEU A 188 19.41 8.86 15.59
CA LEU A 188 19.25 8.87 17.04
C LEU A 188 20.03 10.03 17.70
N GLY A 189 19.37 10.72 18.63
CA GLY A 189 19.91 11.88 19.34
C GLY A 189 19.84 13.20 18.57
N GLN A 190 19.38 13.21 17.32
CA GLN A 190 19.17 14.44 16.55
C GLN A 190 17.77 15.02 16.78
N ALA A 191 17.62 16.33 16.54
CA ALA A 191 16.34 17.01 16.68
C ALA A 191 15.31 16.49 15.66
N CYS A 192 14.04 16.47 16.05
CA CYS A 192 12.94 16.04 15.19
C CYS A 192 11.68 16.86 15.47
N SER A 193 10.83 16.99 14.46
CA SER A 193 9.52 17.64 14.55
C SER A 193 8.37 16.64 14.67
N SER A 194 8.59 15.38 14.28
CA SER A 194 7.61 14.29 14.29
C SER A 194 8.33 12.93 14.32
N ALA A 195 7.59 11.83 14.56
CA ALA A 195 8.16 10.49 14.50
C ALA A 195 8.70 10.13 13.11
N HIS A 196 8.02 10.58 12.04
CA HIS A 196 8.43 10.40 10.64
C HIS A 196 9.78 11.07 10.32
N ALA A 197 10.14 12.12 11.07
CA ALA A 197 11.42 12.79 10.92
C ALA A 197 12.60 11.96 11.43
N CYS A 198 12.38 10.87 12.17
CA CYS A 198 13.44 10.00 12.68
C CYS A 198 13.66 8.78 11.79
N VAL A 199 14.88 8.21 11.79
CA VAL A 199 15.23 6.94 11.11
C VAL A 199 14.42 5.74 11.61
N ASP A 200 14.45 4.61 10.88
CA ASP A 200 13.59 3.46 11.20
C ASP A 200 13.95 2.86 12.56
N GLY A 201 12.92 2.43 13.29
CA GLY A 201 13.06 1.97 14.67
C GLY A 201 13.27 3.09 15.70
N ALA A 202 13.24 4.35 15.29
CA ALA A 202 13.22 5.51 16.17
C ALA A 202 11.84 6.19 16.20
N TYR A 203 11.64 7.03 17.21
CA TYR A 203 10.49 7.92 17.37
C TYR A 203 10.97 9.27 17.93
N CYS A 204 10.08 10.25 18.02
CA CYS A 204 10.45 11.64 18.39
C CYS A 204 9.92 12.06 19.77
N PRO A 205 10.41 11.50 20.89
CA PRO A 205 10.04 12.00 22.20
C PRO A 205 10.63 13.40 22.42
N SER A 206 9.76 14.36 22.75
CA SER A 206 10.18 15.71 23.16
C SER A 206 11.12 16.41 22.17
N GLY A 207 10.96 16.15 20.87
CA GLY A 207 11.71 16.82 19.80
C GLY A 207 13.13 16.30 19.56
N THR A 208 13.50 15.12 20.09
CA THR A 208 14.77 14.44 19.77
C THR A 208 14.54 12.98 19.45
N CYS A 209 15.13 12.47 18.38
CA CYS A 209 14.96 11.07 17.98
C CYS A 209 15.54 10.12 19.02
N ALA A 210 14.72 9.20 19.51
CA ALA A 210 15.14 8.14 20.42
C ALA A 210 14.76 6.78 19.83
N ALA A 211 15.47 5.73 20.23
CA ALA A 211 15.11 4.37 19.85
C ALA A 211 13.76 4.01 20.46
N ARG A 212 12.92 3.29 19.70
CA ARG A 212 11.65 2.77 20.22
C ARG A 212 11.89 1.87 21.44
N LEU A 213 10.95 1.93 22.35
CA LEU A 213 10.96 1.24 23.63
C LEU A 213 10.78 -0.28 23.43
N PRO A 214 11.59 -1.13 24.09
CA PRO A 214 11.43 -2.57 24.02
C PRO A 214 10.25 -3.06 24.89
N ALA A 215 9.87 -4.32 24.71
CA ALA A 215 8.87 -4.97 25.56
C ALA A 215 9.18 -4.82 27.06
N GLY A 216 8.16 -4.49 27.85
CA GLY A 216 8.24 -4.26 29.29
C GLY A 216 8.73 -2.87 29.71
N ALA A 217 9.18 -2.02 28.77
CA ALA A 217 9.57 -0.65 29.09
C ALA A 217 8.35 0.23 29.37
N THR A 218 8.52 1.23 30.23
CA THR A 218 7.48 2.21 30.56
C THR A 218 7.25 3.18 29.40
N CYS A 219 6.00 3.35 28.99
CA CYS A 219 5.57 4.25 27.92
C CYS A 219 4.56 5.28 28.44
N THR A 220 4.34 6.37 27.70
CA THR A 220 3.42 7.45 28.09
C THR A 220 2.02 7.30 27.50
N GLY A 221 1.89 6.59 26.39
CA GLY A 221 0.62 6.33 25.70
C GLY A 221 0.66 6.69 24.22
N ASP A 222 1.76 7.24 23.72
CA ASP A 222 1.90 7.52 22.30
C ASP A 222 2.14 6.19 21.55
N TRP A 223 1.39 5.98 20.47
CA TRP A 223 1.40 4.76 19.66
C TRP A 223 2.77 4.44 19.04
N ASP A 224 3.61 5.46 18.89
CA ASP A 224 4.94 5.37 18.28
C ASP A 224 6.09 5.09 19.26
N GLU A 225 5.84 5.06 20.57
CA GLU A 225 6.93 4.88 21.55
C GLU A 225 7.49 3.47 21.51
N CYS A 226 6.60 2.49 21.40
CA CYS A 226 6.94 1.08 21.48
C CYS A 226 7.48 0.55 20.14
N SER A 227 8.24 -0.55 20.19
CA SER A 227 8.72 -1.23 18.98
C SER A 227 7.56 -1.73 18.11
N ALA A 228 7.80 -2.02 16.84
CA ALA A 228 6.76 -2.49 15.90
C ALA A 228 6.01 -3.76 16.37
N GLU A 229 6.64 -4.59 17.21
CA GLU A 229 6.04 -5.82 17.75
C GLU A 229 5.30 -5.60 19.09
N THR A 230 5.30 -4.38 19.62
CA THR A 230 4.70 -4.04 20.92
C THR A 230 3.80 -2.81 20.80
N HIS A 231 2.99 -2.56 21.83
CA HIS A 231 2.12 -1.39 21.91
C HIS A 231 2.05 -0.90 23.36
N CYS A 232 1.77 0.39 23.55
CA CYS A 232 1.68 0.95 24.89
C CYS A 232 0.33 0.62 25.51
N VAL A 233 0.31 -0.23 26.53
CA VAL A 233 -0.93 -0.58 27.22
C VAL A 233 -1.27 0.51 28.23
N ASP A 234 -2.39 1.17 28.04
CA ASP A 234 -2.78 2.34 28.85
C ASP A 234 -2.95 2.05 30.34
N SER A 235 -3.37 0.83 30.69
CA SER A 235 -3.62 0.44 32.09
C SER A 235 -2.35 0.18 32.89
N THR A 236 -1.31 -0.35 32.24
CA THR A 236 -0.02 -0.70 32.86
C THR A 236 1.07 0.33 32.57
N LYS A 237 0.85 1.17 31.55
CA LYS A 237 1.84 2.12 31.00
C LYS A 237 3.15 1.43 30.64
N THR A 238 3.04 0.25 30.05
CA THR A 238 4.18 -0.54 29.55
C THR A 238 3.98 -1.00 28.13
N CYS A 239 5.08 -1.11 27.38
CA CYS A 239 5.08 -1.73 26.05
C CYS A 239 4.85 -3.24 26.17
N GLU A 240 3.69 -3.72 25.75
CA GLU A 240 3.36 -5.14 25.78
C GLU A 240 3.32 -5.72 24.35
N PRO A 241 3.61 -7.02 24.15
CA PRO A 241 3.53 -7.65 22.85
C PRO A 241 2.17 -7.42 22.20
N ARG A 242 2.22 -7.10 20.90
CA ARG A 242 1.01 -7.10 20.09
C ARG A 242 0.53 -8.54 19.89
N ARG A 243 -0.78 -8.69 19.80
CA ARG A 243 -1.53 -9.93 19.63
C ARG A 243 -1.49 -10.41 18.19
N ALA A 244 -1.46 -11.72 18.02
CA ALA A 244 -1.51 -12.35 16.71
C ALA A 244 -2.93 -12.30 16.12
N ASP A 245 -3.03 -12.52 14.81
CA ASP A 245 -4.32 -12.66 14.14
C ASP A 245 -5.13 -13.82 14.74
N GLY A 246 -6.42 -13.58 14.95
CA GLY A 246 -7.37 -14.49 15.59
C GLY A 246 -7.51 -14.30 17.11
N GLU A 247 -6.63 -13.54 17.75
CA GLU A 247 -6.73 -13.27 19.20
C GLU A 247 -7.73 -12.15 19.52
N ALA A 248 -8.33 -12.17 20.71
CA ALA A 248 -9.28 -11.12 21.11
C ALA A 248 -8.57 -9.78 21.35
N CYS A 249 -9.21 -8.67 20.95
CA CYS A 249 -8.71 -7.30 21.12
C CYS A 249 -9.84 -6.35 21.47
N MET A 250 -9.50 -5.20 22.03
CA MET A 250 -10.41 -4.07 22.21
C MET A 250 -10.06 -2.93 21.25
N ASP A 251 -8.76 -2.71 21.02
CA ASP A 251 -8.23 -1.67 20.16
C ASP A 251 -7.28 -2.21 19.09
N SER A 252 -7.14 -1.46 18.00
CA SER A 252 -6.34 -1.88 16.84
C SER A 252 -4.85 -1.98 17.14
N ASP A 253 -4.34 -1.10 18.00
CA ASP A 253 -2.93 -1.06 18.39
C ASP A 253 -2.51 -2.31 19.19
N GLU A 254 -3.47 -3.05 19.75
CA GLU A 254 -3.21 -4.33 20.41
C GLU A 254 -2.80 -5.42 19.42
N CYS A 255 -3.08 -5.27 18.12
CA CYS A 255 -2.86 -6.32 17.12
C CYS A 255 -1.55 -6.08 16.36
N LEU A 256 -0.82 -7.16 16.04
CA LEU A 256 0.36 -7.11 15.16
C LEU A 256 -0.02 -6.54 13.79
N SER A 257 -1.27 -6.79 13.42
CA SER A 257 -1.86 -6.27 12.23
C SER A 257 -2.25 -4.79 12.33
N GLU A 258 -2.39 -4.21 13.52
CA GLU A 258 -2.98 -2.86 13.68
C GLU A 258 -4.47 -2.80 13.29
N ARG A 259 -5.20 -3.92 13.40
CA ARG A 259 -6.65 -3.96 13.16
C ARG A 259 -7.39 -4.86 14.13
N CYS A 260 -8.17 -4.21 14.97
CA CYS A 260 -9.19 -4.88 15.77
C CYS A 260 -10.55 -4.73 15.10
N SER A 261 -11.18 -5.85 14.73
CA SER A 261 -12.51 -5.84 14.11
C SER A 261 -13.37 -6.92 14.73
N GLU A 262 -14.56 -6.53 15.19
CA GLU A 262 -15.49 -7.43 15.91
C GLU A 262 -14.87 -8.05 17.17
N GLY A 263 -13.97 -7.32 17.84
CA GLY A 263 -13.30 -7.76 19.07
C GLY A 263 -12.23 -8.83 18.86
N VAL A 264 -11.76 -9.02 17.63
CA VAL A 264 -10.72 -9.97 17.28
C VAL A 264 -9.69 -9.29 16.38
N CYS A 265 -8.41 -9.54 16.65
CA CYS A 265 -7.31 -9.17 15.77
C CYS A 265 -7.55 -9.87 14.46
N LYS A 266 -7.99 -9.10 13.47
CA LYS A 266 -8.08 -9.62 12.13
C LYS A 266 -6.74 -9.38 11.51
N TYR A 267 -6.37 -10.29 10.61
CA TYR A 267 -5.37 -9.97 9.61
C TYR A 267 -5.74 -8.60 9.05
N ASN A 268 -4.91 -7.62 9.41
CA ASN A 268 -4.90 -6.30 8.82
C ASN A 268 -3.90 -6.47 7.72
N PRO A 269 -4.39 -6.59 6.51
CA PRO A 269 -3.47 -6.83 5.45
C PRO A 269 -3.03 -5.51 4.85
N GLY A 270 -3.32 -4.39 5.52
CA GLY A 270 -3.46 -3.10 4.86
C GLY A 270 -4.41 -3.24 3.66
N LEU A 271 -4.01 -2.70 2.52
CA LEU A 271 -4.68 -2.94 1.24
C LEU A 271 -4.49 -4.38 0.72
N ALA A 272 -3.45 -5.08 1.14
CA ALA A 272 -3.03 -6.37 0.58
C ALA A 272 -4.00 -7.53 0.85
N GLY A 273 -4.95 -7.37 1.76
CA GLY A 273 -5.92 -8.42 2.09
C GLY A 273 -7.36 -7.94 2.10
N LEU A 274 -7.58 -6.66 1.80
CA LEU A 274 -8.64 -6.35 0.85
C LEU A 274 -8.35 -7.11 -0.45
N ALA A 275 -7.13 -6.98 -0.98
CA ALA A 275 -6.72 -7.71 -2.18
C ALA A 275 -6.84 -9.24 -2.00
N LEU A 276 -6.28 -9.83 -0.92
CA LEU A 276 -6.51 -11.25 -0.58
C LEU A 276 -8.01 -11.61 -0.45
N ALA A 277 -8.84 -10.80 0.19
CA ALA A 277 -10.29 -11.07 0.26
C ALA A 277 -10.96 -11.05 -1.12
N PHE A 278 -10.52 -10.18 -2.03
CA PHE A 278 -10.95 -10.16 -3.44
C PHE A 278 -10.37 -11.33 -4.24
N LEU A 279 -9.15 -11.79 -3.90
CA LEU A 279 -8.49 -12.94 -4.53
C LEU A 279 -9.12 -14.28 -4.10
N CYS A 280 -9.64 -14.33 -2.88
CA CYS A 280 -10.14 -15.55 -2.25
C CYS A 280 -11.63 -15.79 -2.53
N ASN A 281 -12.45 -14.73 -2.52
CA ASN A 281 -13.85 -14.80 -2.96
C ASN A 281 -13.98 -14.85 -4.47
#